data_AF-A0A1W1EIW2-F1
#
_entry.id   AF-A0A1W1EIW2-F1
#
_cell.length_a   1.000
_cell.length_b   1.000
_cell.length_c   1.000
_cell.angle_alpha   90.00
_cell.angle_beta   90.00
_cell.angle_gamma   90.00
#
_symmetry.space_group_name_H-M   'P 1'
#
loop_
_entity.id
_entity.type
_entity.pdbx_description
1 polymer ?
#
loop_
_entity_poly.entity_id
_entity_poly.type
_entity_poly.pdbx_seq_one_letter_code
_entity_poly.pdbx_strand_id
1 'polypeptide(L)'
;MFVLGVSLRDKDDQNAVYPRIGPIFGYFEIVALLILVSTGTYMIIENGLISILFDNSVDTKVIESLRKKLMLVATIIVVTIVHTYIAFKTNNIERTPLQHMISRGSSMAIFIINLFVMHYAIVIRDIL
;
A
#
# COMPACT_ATOMS: atom_id res chain seq x y z
N MET A 1 -9.49 0.24 5.91
CA MET A 1 -10.16 1.51 6.25
C MET A 1 -10.94 2.15 5.10
N PHE A 2 -10.41 2.23 3.87
CA PHE A 2 -11.13 2.85 2.75
C PHE A 2 -12.54 2.27 2.54
N VAL A 3 -12.66 0.94 2.37
CA VAL A 3 -13.95 0.26 2.19
C VAL A 3 -14.91 0.55 3.35
N LEU A 4 -14.40 0.49 4.59
CA LEU A 4 -15.17 0.78 5.80
C LEU A 4 -15.72 2.22 5.81
N GLY A 5 -14.96 3.18 5.27
CA GLY A 5 -15.41 4.56 5.15
C GLY A 5 -16.29 4.88 3.94
N VAL A 6 -16.38 3.97 2.98
CA VAL A 6 -17.40 4.01 1.93
C VAL A 6 -18.68 3.32 2.42
N SER A 7 -18.57 2.24 3.21
CA SER A 7 -19.72 1.46 3.69
C SER A 7 -20.48 2.11 4.84
N LEU A 8 -19.78 2.73 5.80
CA LEU A 8 -20.42 3.48 6.88
C LEU A 8 -20.70 4.90 6.39
N ARG A 9 -21.97 5.23 6.11
CA ARG A 9 -22.36 6.56 5.59
C ARG A 9 -22.78 7.51 6.71
N ASP A 10 -23.26 6.97 7.83
CA ASP A 10 -23.67 7.73 9.00
C ASP A 10 -22.45 8.26 9.77
N LYS A 11 -22.48 9.54 10.17
CA LYS A 11 -21.36 10.19 10.85
C LYS A 11 -21.22 9.74 12.30
N ASP A 12 -22.31 9.42 12.97
CA ASP A 12 -22.30 9.00 14.37
C ASP A 12 -21.68 7.59 14.48
N ASP A 13 -22.01 6.71 13.55
CA ASP A 13 -21.37 5.40 13.42
C ASP A 13 -19.88 5.52 13.09
N GLN A 14 -19.50 6.40 12.16
CA GLN A 14 -18.08 6.65 11.87
C GLN A 14 -17.33 7.14 13.11
N ASN A 15 -17.92 8.06 13.88
CA ASN A 15 -17.32 8.61 15.09
C ASN A 15 -17.18 7.58 16.21
N ALA A 16 -18.10 6.61 16.31
CA ALA A 16 -18.00 5.52 17.28
C ALA A 16 -16.92 4.49 16.90
N VAL A 17 -16.78 4.18 15.62
CA VAL A 17 -15.95 3.08 15.12
C VAL A 17 -14.50 3.52 14.83
N TYR A 18 -14.31 4.66 14.18
CA TYR A 18 -13.01 5.07 13.65
C TYR A 18 -11.92 5.26 14.72
N PRO A 19 -12.21 5.86 15.90
CA PRO A 19 -11.19 6.02 16.93
C PRO A 19 -10.64 4.69 17.46
N ARG A 20 -11.46 3.63 17.45
CA ARG A 20 -11.08 2.30 17.94
C ARG A 20 -10.40 1.47 16.86
N ILE A 21 -10.97 1.47 15.66
CA ILE A 21 -10.55 0.60 14.56
C ILE A 21 -9.40 1.21 13.75
N GLY A 22 -9.36 2.54 13.63
CA GLY A 22 -8.34 3.26 12.85
C GLY A 22 -6.91 2.90 13.26
N PRO A 23 -6.53 2.99 14.56
CA PRO A 23 -5.20 2.63 15.02
C PRO A 23 -4.84 1.17 14.71
N ILE A 24 -5.77 0.23 14.94
CA ILE A 24 -5.56 -1.21 14.70
C ILE A 24 -5.22 -1.46 13.22
N PHE A 25 -6.01 -0.89 12.32
CA PHE A 25 -5.75 -1.02 10.88
C PHE A 25 -4.45 -0.33 10.46
N GLY A 26 -4.10 0.82 11.06
CA GLY A 26 -2.84 1.50 10.79
C GLY A 26 -1.62 0.66 11.19
N TYR A 27 -1.65 0.04 12.37
CA TYR A 27 -0.57 -0.88 12.78
C TYR A 27 -0.51 -2.12 11.89
N PHE A 28 -1.66 -2.70 11.55
CA PHE A 28 -1.74 -3.84 10.63
C PHE A 28 -1.12 -3.50 9.27
N GLU A 29 -1.42 -2.33 8.70
CA GLU A 29 -0.88 -1.87 7.44
C GLU A 29 0.65 -1.77 7.46
N ILE A 30 1.22 -1.19 8.53
CA ILE A 30 2.68 -1.09 8.68
C ILE A 30 3.33 -2.47 8.78
N VAL A 31 2.77 -3.36 9.60
CA VAL A 31 3.30 -4.73 9.77
C VAL A 31 3.21 -5.52 8.47
N ALA A 32 2.06 -5.45 7.78
CA ALA A 32 1.87 -6.12 6.49
C ALA A 32 2.85 -5.58 5.43
N LEU A 33 3.09 -4.26 5.40
CA LEU A 33 4.06 -3.65 4.50
C LEU A 33 5.50 -4.11 4.81
N LEU A 34 5.87 -4.21 6.09
CA LEU A 34 7.17 -4.74 6.50
C LEU A 34 7.36 -6.19 6.05
N ILE A 35 6.34 -7.03 6.22
CA ILE A 35 6.37 -8.43 5.74
C ILE A 35 6.50 -8.46 4.22
N LEU A 36 5.70 -7.67 3.48
CA LEU A 36 5.77 -7.60 2.01
C LEU A 36 7.16 -7.20 1.51
N VAL A 37 7.74 -6.15 2.08
CA VAL A 37 9.06 -5.64 1.66
C VAL A 37 10.18 -6.59 2.06
N SER A 38 10.17 -7.12 3.28
CA SER A 38 11.22 -8.04 3.75
C SER A 38 11.22 -9.34 2.95
N THR A 39 10.06 -9.98 2.80
CA THR A 39 9.95 -11.23 2.02
C THR A 39 10.26 -11.01 0.54
N GLY A 40 9.75 -9.95 -0.07
CA GLY A 40 10.05 -9.62 -1.46
C GLY A 40 11.54 -9.32 -1.70
N THR A 41 12.17 -8.57 -0.79
CA THR A 41 13.61 -8.28 -0.86
C THR A 41 14.44 -9.55 -0.70
N TYR A 42 14.09 -10.40 0.28
CA TYR A 42 14.76 -11.69 0.46
C TYR A 42 14.67 -12.56 -0.80
N MET A 43 13.49 -12.67 -1.41
CA MET A 43 13.32 -13.42 -2.65
C MET A 43 14.16 -12.87 -3.81
N ILE A 44 14.28 -11.54 -3.94
CA ILE A 44 15.09 -10.91 -4.99
C ILE A 44 16.58 -11.25 -4.81
N ILE A 45 17.07 -11.20 -3.56
CA ILE A 45 18.47 -11.48 -3.24
C ILE A 45 18.78 -12.97 -3.47
N GLU A 46 17.96 -13.85 -2.90
CA GLU A 46 18.19 -15.31 -2.95
C GLU A 46 18.17 -15.84 -4.39
N ASN A 47 17.31 -15.29 -5.25
CA ASN A 47 17.23 -15.68 -6.65
C ASN A 47 18.17 -14.89 -7.57
N GLY A 48 19.08 -14.06 -7.02
CA GLY A 48 20.06 -13.31 -7.81
C GLY A 48 19.44 -12.31 -8.80
N LEU A 49 18.23 -11.82 -8.54
CA LEU A 49 17.44 -11.04 -9.50
C LEU A 49 17.88 -9.58 -9.63
N ILE A 50 18.76 -9.08 -8.73
CA ILE A 50 19.16 -7.67 -8.69
C ILE A 50 19.70 -7.20 -10.04
N SER A 51 20.69 -7.89 -10.60
CA SER A 51 21.31 -7.49 -11.88
C SER A 51 20.29 -7.48 -13.03
N ILE A 52 19.46 -8.51 -13.12
CA ILE A 52 18.44 -8.66 -14.16
C ILE A 52 17.36 -7.58 -14.03
N LEU A 53 16.97 -7.18 -12.82
CA LEU A 53 15.98 -6.14 -12.60
C LEU A 53 16.40 -4.77 -13.12
N PHE A 54 17.71 -4.49 -13.20
CA PHE A 54 18.25 -3.22 -13.72
C PHE A 54 18.83 -3.31 -15.14
N ASP A 55 18.84 -4.50 -15.74
CA ASP A 55 19.32 -4.68 -17.11
C ASP A 55 18.21 -4.42 -18.14
N ASN A 56 18.24 -3.23 -18.74
CA ASN A 56 17.26 -2.82 -19.76
C ASN A 56 17.33 -3.64 -21.06
N SER A 57 18.37 -4.46 -21.27
CA SER A 57 18.44 -5.37 -22.42
C SER A 57 17.59 -6.63 -22.23
N VAL A 58 17.24 -6.97 -20.99
CA VAL A 58 16.36 -8.09 -20.68
C VAL A 58 14.90 -7.62 -20.72
N ASP A 59 14.22 -7.98 -21.80
CA ASP A 59 12.81 -7.66 -22.03
C ASP A 59 11.97 -8.94 -22.14
N THR A 60 11.61 -9.49 -20.99
CA THR A 60 10.63 -10.58 -20.91
C THR A 60 9.41 -10.11 -20.14
N LYS A 61 8.23 -10.63 -20.51
CA LYS A 61 6.96 -10.29 -19.82
C LYS A 61 7.03 -10.51 -18.31
N VAL A 62 7.78 -11.51 -17.85
CA VAL A 62 7.99 -11.80 -16.42
C VAL A 62 8.77 -10.68 -15.75
N ILE A 63 9.94 -10.31 -16.31
CA ILE A 63 10.79 -9.26 -15.74
C ILE A 63 10.13 -7.89 -15.81
N GLU A 64 9.44 -7.59 -16.91
CA GLU A 64 8.68 -6.34 -17.05
C GLU A 64 7.56 -6.24 -16.00
N SER A 65 6.80 -7.32 -15.80
CA SER A 65 5.75 -7.39 -14.78
C SER A 65 6.31 -7.28 -13.37
N LEU A 66 7.47 -7.90 -13.11
CA LEU A 66 8.16 -7.80 -11.82
C LEU A 66 8.64 -6.37 -11.56
N ARG A 67 9.26 -5.69 -12.54
CA ARG A 67 9.66 -4.27 -12.43
C ARG A 67 8.46 -3.38 -12.12
N LYS A 68 7.34 -3.54 -12.85
CA LYS A 68 6.09 -2.80 -12.59
C LYS A 68 5.57 -3.04 -11.17
N LYS A 69 5.55 -4.30 -10.72
CA LYS A 69 5.17 -4.66 -9.34
C LYS A 69 6.05 -3.94 -8.32
N LEU A 70 7.37 -3.92 -8.52
CA LEU A 70 8.30 -3.25 -7.60
C LEU A 70 8.11 -1.73 -7.57
N MET A 71 7.86 -1.09 -8.71
CA MET A 71 7.53 0.33 -8.76
C MET A 71 6.24 0.64 -7.98
N LEU A 72 5.21 -0.21 -8.11
CA LEU A 72 3.97 -0.06 -7.35
C LEU A 72 4.19 -0.25 -5.85
N VAL A 73 4.98 -1.25 -5.44
CA VAL A 73 5.35 -1.46 -4.03
C VAL A 73 6.11 -0.24 -3.47
N ALA A 74 7.07 0.30 -4.22
CA ALA A 74 7.77 1.53 -3.85
C ALA A 74 6.80 2.71 -3.69
N THR A 75 5.82 2.83 -4.58
CA THR A 75 4.76 3.85 -4.49
C THR A 75 3.89 3.66 -3.25
N ILE A 76 3.49 2.41 -2.93
CA ILE A 76 2.75 2.11 -1.70
C ILE A 76 3.53 2.56 -0.48
N ILE A 77 4.83 2.29 -0.40
CA ILE A 77 5.66 2.71 0.74
C ILE A 77 5.57 4.22 0.94
N VAL A 78 5.78 5.00 -0.12
CA VAL A 78 5.71 6.46 -0.06
C VAL A 78 4.33 6.94 0.38
N VAL A 79 3.26 6.41 -0.23
CA VAL A 79 1.88 6.82 0.12
C VAL A 79 1.54 6.42 1.56
N THR A 80 1.99 5.25 2.02
CA THR A 80 1.78 4.76 3.39
C THR A 80 2.48 5.67 4.39
N ILE A 81 3.74 6.07 4.14
CA ILE A 81 4.46 7.02 5.00
C ILE A 81 3.68 8.34 5.12
N VAL A 82 3.20 8.89 4.01
CA VAL A 82 2.39 10.13 4.01
C VAL A 82 1.07 9.93 4.76
N HIS A 83 0.38 8.80 4.50
CA HIS A 83 -0.88 8.46 5.13
C HIS A 83 -0.74 8.37 6.65
N THR A 84 0.23 7.59 7.11
CA THR A 84 0.53 7.36 8.53
C THR A 84 1.02 8.63 9.21
N TYR A 85 1.87 9.43 8.56
CA TYR A 85 2.32 10.72 9.10
C TYR A 85 1.14 11.67 9.38
N ILE A 86 0.22 11.82 8.43
CA ILE A 86 -0.97 12.65 8.63
C ILE A 86 -1.87 12.08 9.71
N ALA A 87 -2.04 10.75 9.75
CA ALA A 87 -2.83 10.08 10.79
C ALA A 87 -2.27 10.36 12.19
N PHE A 88 -0.95 10.26 12.39
CA PHE A 88 -0.31 10.59 13.66
C PHE A 88 -0.40 12.07 14.00
N LYS A 89 -0.12 12.96 13.04
CA LYS A 89 -0.18 14.41 13.26
C LYS A 89 -1.60 14.87 13.65
N THR A 90 -2.61 14.18 13.14
CA THR A 90 -4.02 14.50 13.37
C THR A 90 -4.65 13.65 14.47
N ASN A 91 -3.84 12.90 15.23
CA ASN A 91 -4.32 12.09 16.33
C ASN A 91 -4.78 13.01 17.48
N ASN A 92 -6.04 12.89 17.89
CA ASN A 92 -6.69 13.72 18.91
C ASN A 92 -6.93 15.21 18.56
N ILE A 93 -6.76 15.61 17.29
CA ILE A 93 -7.11 16.96 16.82
C ILE A 93 -8.07 16.90 15.64
N GLU A 94 -8.91 17.92 15.49
CA GLU A 94 -9.76 18.03 14.32
C GLU A 94 -8.94 18.25 13.05
N ARG A 95 -9.30 17.52 12.00
CA ARG A 95 -8.62 17.59 10.71
C ARG A 95 -9.13 18.77 9.91
N THR A 96 -8.21 19.48 9.27
CA THR A 96 -8.58 20.48 8.27
C THR A 96 -9.19 19.79 7.04
N PRO A 97 -9.96 20.50 6.19
CA PRO A 97 -10.53 19.92 4.97
C PRO A 97 -9.47 19.29 4.05
N LEU A 98 -8.29 19.92 3.96
CA LEU A 98 -7.16 19.40 3.21
C LEU A 98 -6.63 18.09 3.80
N GLN A 99 -6.45 18.02 5.13
CA GLN A 99 -6.02 16.79 5.81
C GLN A 99 -7.04 15.65 5.65
N HIS A 100 -8.34 15.97 5.68
CA HIS A 100 -9.39 15.00 5.40
C HIS A 100 -9.32 14.46 3.97
N MET A 101 -9.15 15.34 2.99
CA MET A 101 -9.02 14.95 1.59
C MET A 101 -7.78 14.06 1.38
N ILE A 102 -6.62 14.46 1.90
CA ILE A 102 -5.38 13.69 1.75
C ILE A 102 -5.49 12.35 2.49
N SER A 103 -6.05 12.30 3.69
CA SER A 103 -6.20 11.05 4.45
C SER A 103 -7.11 10.04 3.72
N ARG A 104 -8.23 10.51 3.16
CA ARG A 104 -9.14 9.65 2.38
C ARG A 104 -8.52 9.25 1.03
N GLY A 105 -7.91 10.20 0.33
CA GLY A 105 -7.26 9.97 -0.96
C GLY A 105 -6.09 9.01 -0.86
N SER A 106 -5.23 9.15 0.15
CA SER A 106 -4.12 8.22 0.40
C SER A 106 -4.63 6.81 0.74
N SER A 107 -5.66 6.67 1.59
CA SER A 107 -6.28 5.36 1.87
C SER A 107 -6.81 4.67 0.61
N MET A 108 -7.47 5.44 -0.26
CA MET A 108 -7.98 4.95 -1.54
C MET A 108 -6.85 4.55 -2.49
N ALA A 109 -5.82 5.39 -2.59
CA ALA A 109 -4.65 5.12 -3.41
C ALA A 109 -3.95 3.84 -2.96
N ILE A 110 -3.70 3.68 -1.66
CA ILE A 110 -3.12 2.45 -1.08
C ILE A 110 -3.97 1.24 -1.47
N PHE A 111 -5.28 1.32 -1.29
CA PHE A 111 -6.18 0.21 -1.64
C PHE A 111 -6.09 -0.16 -3.12
N ILE A 112 -6.20 0.82 -4.03
CA ILE A 112 -6.15 0.59 -5.47
C ILE A 112 -4.79 0.05 -5.91
N ILE A 113 -3.70 0.66 -5.44
CA ILE A 113 -2.34 0.23 -5.82
C ILE A 113 -2.08 -1.20 -5.32
N ASN A 114 -2.59 -1.58 -4.15
CA ASN A 114 -2.51 -2.97 -3.68
C ASN A 114 -3.22 -3.95 -4.62
N LEU A 115 -4.37 -3.59 -5.21
CA LEU A 115 -5.03 -4.42 -6.22
C LEU A 115 -4.14 -4.61 -7.46
N PHE A 116 -3.44 -3.57 -7.89
CA PHE A 116 -2.48 -3.68 -9.00
C PHE A 116 -1.24 -4.50 -8.65
N VAL A 117 -0.71 -4.37 -7.43
CA VAL A 117 0.39 -5.22 -6.93
C VAL A 117 -0.02 -6.69 -6.96
N MET A 118 -1.24 -7.00 -6.51
CA MET A 118 -1.80 -8.36 -6.59
C MET A 118 -2.00 -8.81 -8.05
N HIS A 119 -2.51 -7.94 -8.92
CA HIS A 119 -2.66 -8.24 -10.34
C HIS A 119 -1.33 -8.66 -10.98
N TYR A 120 -0.26 -7.88 -10.79
CA TYR A 120 1.05 -8.27 -11.33
C TYR A 120 1.62 -9.52 -10.66
N ALA A 121 1.30 -9.80 -9.39
CA ALA A 121 1.67 -11.08 -8.77
C ALA A 121 0.97 -12.27 -9.44
N ILE A 122 -0.32 -12.13 -9.80
CA ILE A 122 -1.07 -13.16 -10.54
C ILE A 122 -0.50 -13.34 -11.95
N VAL A 123 -0.22 -12.25 -12.67
CA VAL A 123 0.37 -12.31 -14.01
C VAL A 123 1.73 -13.02 -14.00
N ILE A 124 2.61 -12.68 -13.05
CA ILE A 124 3.91 -13.37 -12.92
C ILE A 124 3.71 -14.87 -12.66
N ARG A 125 2.77 -15.22 -11.77
CA ARG A 125 2.46 -16.63 -11.46
C ARG A 125 1.91 -17.37 -12.68
N ASP A 126 1.06 -16.74 -13.48
CA ASP A 126 0.40 -17.37 -14.64
C ASP A 126 1.36 -17.60 -15.81
N ILE A 127 2.41 -16.78 -15.92
CA ILE A 127 3.46 -16.96 -16.92
C ILE A 127 4.45 -18.09 -16.55
N LEU A 128 4.63 -18.34 -15.24
CA LEU A 128 5.53 -19.37 -14.69
C LEU A 128 4.88 -20.75 -14.68
#